data_AF-K0YXC6-F1
#
_entry.id   AF-K0YXC6-F1
#
_cell.length_a   1.000
_cell.length_b   1.000
_cell.length_c   1.000
_cell.angle_alpha   90.00
_cell.angle_beta   90.00
_cell.angle_gamma   90.00
#
_symmetry.space_group_name_H-M   'P 1'
#
loop_
_entity.id
_entity.type
_entity.pdbx_description
1 polymer ?
#
loop_
_entity_poly.entity_id
_entity_poly.type
_entity_poly.pdbx_seq_one_letter_code
_entity_poly.pdbx_strand_id
1 'polypeptide(L)'
;MLEAAKAAGVTSIVCTPHCRDPYFDYDAIWDAYELLVAHAGGFPLQMGFEVNHAKLMDLGMEWADYLHFDSSNEFLLELSTRATPHEFEAYERTIFELQGRGYEVIIAHPERCKAIQDDIDIAKRLVSMGCKLQASADFVKGGRLGRERKPAKRMFDAMLYRYIASDAHCAEHYAYLAKARSSFRVRGAHAR
;
A
#
# COMPACT_ATOMS: atom_id res chain seq x y z
N MET A 1 -1.47 -14.48 12.92
CA MET A 1 -0.78 -13.37 12.21
C MET A 1 -0.22 -12.33 13.17
N LEU A 2 -1.01 -11.81 14.13
CA LEU A 2 -0.52 -10.82 15.12
C LEU A 2 0.76 -11.24 15.84
N GLU A 3 0.86 -12.49 16.31
CA GLU A 3 2.08 -12.97 16.97
C GLU A 3 3.30 -12.99 16.04
N ALA A 4 3.12 -13.33 14.76
CA ALA A 4 4.20 -13.26 13.77
C ALA A 4 4.61 -11.82 13.47
N ALA A 5 3.65 -10.88 13.47
CA ALA A 5 3.94 -9.45 13.33
C ALA A 5 4.79 -8.93 14.49
N LYS A 6 4.38 -9.23 15.74
CA LYS A 6 5.13 -8.89 16.96
C LYS A 6 6.54 -9.48 16.92
N ALA A 7 6.68 -10.75 16.53
CA ALA A 7 7.98 -11.41 16.39
C ALA A 7 8.87 -10.76 15.33
N ALA A 8 8.28 -10.17 14.27
CA ALA A 8 8.99 -9.37 13.26
C ALA A 8 9.28 -7.93 13.72
N GLY A 9 8.98 -7.57 14.97
CA GLY A 9 9.20 -6.25 15.54
C GLY A 9 8.16 -5.19 15.15
N VAL A 10 6.98 -5.62 14.70
CA VAL A 10 5.85 -4.72 14.41
C VAL A 10 5.18 -4.31 15.73
N THR A 11 5.01 -3.00 15.93
CA THR A 11 4.42 -2.42 17.14
C THR A 11 2.99 -1.90 16.96
N SER A 12 2.56 -1.73 15.71
CA SER A 12 1.21 -1.33 15.31
C SER A 12 0.94 -1.80 13.88
N ILE A 13 -0.34 -1.99 13.52
CA ILE A 13 -0.76 -2.38 12.16
C ILE A 13 -1.87 -1.45 11.70
N VAL A 14 -1.74 -0.91 10.48
CA VAL A 14 -2.90 -0.44 9.72
C VAL A 14 -3.46 -1.64 8.95
N CYS A 15 -4.69 -2.02 9.24
CA CYS A 15 -5.40 -3.07 8.52
C CYS A 15 -5.90 -2.48 7.19
N THR A 16 -5.44 -3.04 6.07
CA THR A 16 -5.77 -2.55 4.72
C THR A 16 -6.45 -3.64 3.88
N PRO A 17 -7.64 -4.15 4.28
CA PRO A 17 -8.41 -5.05 3.43
C PRO A 17 -8.70 -4.38 2.08
N HIS A 18 -8.86 -5.21 1.04
CA HIS A 18 -9.07 -4.67 -0.30
C HIS A 18 -10.46 -4.06 -0.46
N CYS A 19 -10.52 -2.83 -0.96
CA CYS A 19 -11.67 -2.29 -1.66
C CYS A 19 -11.52 -2.60 -3.16
N ARG A 20 -11.97 -3.80 -3.57
CA ARG A 20 -11.94 -4.31 -4.94
C ARG A 20 -12.98 -5.39 -5.18
N ASP A 21 -13.38 -5.58 -6.44
CA ASP A 21 -14.25 -6.70 -6.80
C ASP A 21 -13.50 -8.05 -6.85
N PRO A 22 -14.20 -9.18 -6.58
CA PRO A 22 -15.59 -9.29 -6.09
C PRO A 22 -15.71 -9.26 -4.55
N TYR A 23 -14.68 -8.79 -3.84
CA TYR A 23 -14.52 -9.02 -2.40
C TYR A 23 -14.92 -7.84 -1.50
N PHE A 24 -15.45 -6.76 -2.09
CA PHE A 24 -15.77 -5.55 -1.34
C PHE A 24 -17.19 -5.59 -0.76
N ASP A 25 -17.24 -5.74 0.56
CA ASP A 25 -18.43 -5.56 1.40
C ASP A 25 -18.01 -4.68 2.59
N TYR A 26 -18.42 -3.40 2.57
CA TYR A 26 -17.93 -2.41 3.51
C TYR A 26 -18.29 -2.76 4.96
N ASP A 27 -19.55 -3.14 5.21
CA ASP A 27 -20.05 -3.44 6.55
C ASP A 27 -19.42 -4.72 7.09
N ALA A 28 -19.37 -5.78 6.28
CA ALA A 28 -18.75 -7.04 6.71
C ALA A 28 -17.24 -6.90 7.00
N ILE A 29 -16.54 -6.01 6.28
CA ILE A 29 -15.13 -5.71 6.53
C ILE A 29 -14.96 -4.96 7.86
N TRP A 30 -15.83 -4.00 8.17
CA TRP A 30 -15.80 -3.27 9.44
C TRP A 30 -16.12 -4.20 10.62
N ASP A 31 -17.15 -5.05 10.50
CA ASP A 31 -17.48 -6.07 11.50
C ASP A 31 -16.29 -7.00 11.79
N ALA A 32 -15.57 -7.42 10.74
CA ALA A 32 -14.39 -8.26 10.88
C ALA A 32 -13.22 -7.52 11.57
N TYR A 33 -13.05 -6.22 11.29
CA TYR A 33 -12.06 -5.38 11.97
C TYR A 33 -12.37 -5.21 13.46
N GLU A 34 -13.61 -4.91 13.83
CA GLU A 34 -14.02 -4.80 15.23
C GLU A 34 -13.81 -6.11 15.99
N LEU A 35 -14.17 -7.24 15.36
CA LEU A 35 -13.91 -8.56 15.91
C LEU A 35 -12.42 -8.81 16.14
N LEU A 36 -11.56 -8.39 15.20
CA LEU A 36 -10.11 -8.46 15.36
C LEU A 36 -9.63 -7.59 16.53
N VAL A 37 -10.10 -6.34 16.64
CA VAL A 37 -9.74 -5.43 17.74
C VAL A 37 -10.11 -6.04 19.09
N ALA A 38 -11.31 -6.61 19.24
CA ALA A 38 -11.75 -7.27 20.46
C ALA A 38 -10.86 -8.45 20.88
N HIS A 39 -10.20 -9.11 19.92
CA HIS A 39 -9.33 -10.27 20.16
C HIS A 39 -7.82 -9.95 20.04
N ALA A 40 -7.46 -8.69 19.75
CA ALA A 40 -6.06 -8.29 19.55
C ALA A 40 -5.27 -8.14 20.87
N GLY A 41 -5.95 -8.25 22.02
CA GLY A 41 -5.31 -8.12 23.34
C GLY A 41 -4.69 -6.75 23.57
N GLY A 42 -5.30 -5.69 23.03
CA GLY A 42 -4.80 -4.32 23.12
C GLY A 42 -3.63 -3.98 22.19
N PHE A 43 -3.28 -4.87 21.24
CA PHE A 43 -2.29 -4.52 20.23
C PHE A 43 -2.79 -3.36 19.35
N PRO A 44 -1.98 -2.31 19.08
CA PRO A 44 -2.44 -1.15 18.32
C PRO A 44 -2.81 -1.51 16.88
N LEU A 45 -4.08 -1.31 16.55
CA LEU A 45 -4.66 -1.49 15.22
C LEU A 45 -5.32 -0.19 14.78
N GLN A 46 -5.24 0.07 13.49
CA GLN A 46 -5.90 1.18 12.81
C GLN A 46 -6.61 0.63 11.58
N MET A 47 -7.82 1.10 11.31
CA MET A 47 -8.56 0.71 10.11
C MET A 47 -8.13 1.55 8.91
N GLY A 48 -8.19 0.96 7.73
CA GLY A 48 -7.99 1.60 6.44
C GLY A 48 -8.41 0.66 5.34
N PHE A 49 -8.11 1.00 4.09
CA PHE A 49 -8.35 0.11 2.95
C PHE A 49 -7.19 0.18 1.98
N GLU A 50 -6.91 -0.93 1.30
CA GLU A 50 -6.18 -0.89 0.04
C GLU A 50 -7.18 -0.70 -1.08
N VAL A 51 -7.26 0.51 -1.62
CA VAL A 51 -8.33 0.90 -2.55
C VAL A 51 -7.88 0.70 -3.98
N ASN A 52 -8.53 -0.22 -4.68
CA ASN A 52 -8.28 -0.39 -6.10
C ASN A 52 -8.84 0.80 -6.89
N HIS A 53 -8.02 1.38 -7.78
CA HIS A 53 -8.41 2.55 -8.56
C HIS A 53 -9.72 2.35 -9.33
N ALA A 54 -9.89 1.22 -10.03
CA ALA A 54 -11.09 0.97 -10.81
C ALA A 54 -12.33 0.91 -9.91
N LYS A 55 -12.21 0.24 -8.74
CA LYS A 55 -13.30 0.17 -7.77
C LYS A 55 -13.69 1.53 -7.21
N LEU A 56 -12.71 2.41 -6.95
CA LEU A 56 -12.99 3.78 -6.54
C LEU A 56 -13.77 4.55 -7.62
N MET A 57 -13.41 4.36 -8.90
CA MET A 57 -14.14 5.00 -10.00
C MET A 57 -15.57 4.46 -10.14
N ASP A 58 -15.79 3.18 -9.86
CA ASP A 58 -17.13 2.57 -9.88
C ASP A 58 -18.00 3.04 -8.71
N LEU A 59 -17.41 3.21 -7.53
CA LEU A 59 -18.10 3.67 -6.32
C LEU A 59 -18.40 5.16 -6.34
N GLY A 60 -17.52 5.96 -6.94
CA GLY A 60 -17.54 7.42 -6.89
C GLY A 60 -16.49 7.97 -5.93
N MET A 61 -15.98 9.17 -6.22
CA MET A 61 -14.88 9.77 -5.46
C MET A 61 -15.26 10.07 -4.02
N GLU A 62 -16.53 10.34 -3.72
CA GLU A 62 -17.07 10.54 -2.37
C GLU A 62 -16.74 9.39 -1.41
N TRP A 63 -16.57 8.16 -1.94
CA TRP A 63 -16.18 7.01 -1.14
C TRP A 63 -14.78 7.13 -0.53
N ALA A 64 -13.94 8.05 -1.01
CA ALA A 64 -12.64 8.28 -0.39
C ALA A 64 -12.74 8.65 1.10
N ASP A 65 -13.85 9.30 1.50
CA ASP A 65 -14.13 9.70 2.90
C ASP A 65 -14.41 8.51 3.82
N TYR A 66 -14.70 7.34 3.25
CA TYR A 66 -14.96 6.09 3.97
C TYR A 66 -13.79 5.10 3.87
N LEU A 67 -12.89 5.32 2.92
CA LEU A 67 -11.85 4.35 2.54
C LEU A 67 -10.42 4.78 2.92
N HIS A 68 -10.23 6.02 3.37
CA HIS A 68 -8.94 6.46 3.90
C HIS A 68 -8.59 5.76 5.22
N PHE A 69 -7.35 5.92 5.68
CA PHE A 69 -6.94 5.39 6.98
C PHE A 69 -7.66 6.16 8.09
N ASP A 70 -8.36 5.44 8.97
CA ASP A 70 -9.11 6.05 10.06
C ASP A 70 -8.19 6.92 10.93
N SER A 71 -8.67 8.08 11.36
CA SER A 71 -7.92 9.05 12.17
C SER A 71 -6.66 9.65 11.50
N SER A 72 -6.50 9.51 10.17
CA SER A 72 -5.48 10.22 9.38
C SER A 72 -6.03 10.60 8.00
N ASN A 73 -5.27 11.40 7.24
CA ASN A 73 -5.63 11.73 5.86
C ASN A 73 -4.88 10.84 4.85
N GLU A 74 -4.27 9.74 5.28
CA GLU A 74 -3.53 8.86 4.37
C GLU A 74 -4.50 7.97 3.57
N PHE A 75 -4.26 7.87 2.26
CA PHE A 75 -5.10 7.09 1.35
C PHE A 75 -4.26 6.11 0.54
N LEU A 76 -4.42 4.81 0.78
CA LEU A 76 -3.66 3.77 0.08
C LEU A 76 -4.37 3.38 -1.22
N LEU A 77 -3.81 3.82 -2.34
CA LEU A 77 -4.32 3.58 -3.68
C LEU A 77 -3.53 2.47 -4.37
N GLU A 78 -4.23 1.40 -4.76
CA GLU A 78 -3.71 0.31 -5.60
C GLU A 78 -3.99 0.60 -7.08
N LEU A 79 -2.92 0.66 -7.88
CA LEU A 79 -2.99 0.80 -9.33
C LEU A 79 -2.99 -0.58 -10.01
N SER A 80 -3.51 -0.66 -11.23
CA SER A 80 -3.50 -1.91 -11.99
C SER A 80 -2.07 -2.42 -12.22
N THR A 81 -1.81 -3.68 -11.87
CA THR A 81 -0.53 -4.34 -12.20
C THR A 81 -0.25 -4.41 -13.70
N ARG A 82 -1.31 -4.31 -14.52
CA ARG A 82 -1.25 -4.30 -15.99
C ARG A 82 -1.22 -2.88 -16.56
N ALA A 83 -1.17 -1.86 -15.70
CA ALA A 83 -1.18 -0.48 -16.13
C ALA A 83 -0.11 -0.21 -17.19
N THR A 84 -0.58 0.38 -18.28
CA THR A 84 0.19 0.97 -19.37
C THR A 84 0.43 2.46 -19.08
N PRO A 85 1.38 3.12 -19.76
CA PRO A 85 1.58 4.56 -19.60
C PRO A 85 0.32 5.41 -19.84
N HIS A 86 -0.63 4.95 -20.65
CA HIS A 86 -1.88 5.67 -20.90
C HIS A 86 -2.81 5.71 -19.68
N GLU A 87 -2.89 4.62 -18.92
CA GLU A 87 -3.70 4.57 -17.70
C GLU A 87 -3.17 5.51 -16.61
N PHE A 88 -1.88 5.86 -16.64
CA PHE A 88 -1.30 6.81 -15.68
C PHE A 88 -1.87 8.22 -15.82
N GLU A 89 -2.34 8.64 -17.01
CA GLU A 89 -3.04 9.92 -17.13
C GLU A 89 -4.34 9.95 -16.32
N ALA A 90 -5.06 8.82 -16.27
CA ALA A 90 -6.26 8.69 -15.45
C ALA A 90 -5.92 8.64 -13.96
N TYR A 91 -4.89 7.87 -13.58
CA TYR A 91 -4.43 7.79 -12.20
C TYR A 91 -4.00 9.14 -11.65
N GLU A 92 -3.32 9.95 -12.46
CA GLU A 92 -2.87 11.28 -12.05
C GLU A 92 -4.01 12.25 -11.81
N ARG A 93 -5.08 12.18 -12.61
CA ARG A 93 -6.30 12.97 -12.33
C ARG A 93 -6.93 12.55 -11.01
N THR A 94 -7.07 11.24 -10.76
CA THR A 94 -7.60 10.72 -9.50
C THR A 94 -6.72 11.13 -8.31
N ILE A 95 -5.39 11.06 -8.45
CA ILE A 95 -4.45 11.50 -7.42
C ILE A 95 -4.63 12.99 -7.12
N PHE A 96 -4.71 13.83 -8.15
CA PHE A 96 -4.90 15.27 -7.98
C PHE A 96 -6.23 15.58 -7.27
N GLU A 97 -7.29 14.85 -7.61
CA GLU A 97 -8.60 15.01 -6.96
C GLU A 97 -8.56 14.57 -5.48
N LEU A 98 -7.97 13.41 -5.17
CA LEU A 98 -7.78 12.95 -3.78
C LEU A 98 -6.98 13.98 -2.96
N GLN A 99 -5.89 14.49 -3.52
CA GLN A 99 -5.07 15.52 -2.87
C GLN A 99 -5.83 16.84 -2.70
N GLY A 100 -6.64 17.24 -3.67
CA GLY A 100 -7.51 18.41 -3.59
C GLY A 100 -8.58 18.31 -2.49
N ARG A 101 -8.97 17.08 -2.13
CA ARG A 101 -9.83 16.79 -0.98
C ARG A 101 -9.09 16.70 0.36
N GLY A 102 -7.76 16.84 0.34
CA GLY A 102 -6.90 16.88 1.53
C GLY A 102 -6.21 15.56 1.87
N TYR A 103 -6.29 14.54 1.01
CA TYR A 103 -5.69 13.24 1.26
C TYR A 103 -4.20 13.19 0.87
N GLU A 104 -3.39 12.53 1.71
CA GLU A 104 -2.02 12.14 1.41
C GLU A 104 -2.03 10.78 0.71
N VAL A 105 -1.88 10.78 -0.62
CA VAL A 105 -1.95 9.55 -1.40
C VAL A 105 -0.68 8.72 -1.25
N ILE A 106 -0.86 7.44 -0.87
CA ILE A 106 0.16 6.40 -0.84
C ILE A 106 -0.12 5.45 -1.99
N ILE A 107 0.86 5.23 -2.87
CA ILE A 107 0.76 4.23 -3.94
C ILE A 107 1.22 2.88 -3.40
N ALA A 108 0.31 1.90 -3.41
CA ALA A 108 0.57 0.53 -3.00
C ALA A 108 1.48 -0.17 -4.02
N HIS A 109 2.54 -0.82 -3.52
CA HIS A 109 3.47 -1.70 -4.24
C HIS A 109 3.69 -1.37 -5.73
N PRO A 110 4.13 -0.14 -6.08
CA PRO A 110 4.29 0.30 -7.47
C PRO A 110 5.24 -0.58 -8.28
N GLU A 111 6.12 -1.36 -7.64
CA GLU A 111 6.96 -2.37 -8.27
C GLU A 111 6.18 -3.47 -9.00
N ARG A 112 4.88 -3.61 -8.73
CA ARG A 112 3.98 -4.54 -9.43
C ARG A 112 3.39 -3.95 -10.72
N CYS A 113 3.42 -2.64 -10.91
CA CYS A 113 2.86 -1.96 -12.08
C CYS A 113 3.75 -2.13 -13.30
N LYS A 114 3.27 -2.77 -14.37
CA LYS A 114 4.05 -3.05 -15.59
C LYS A 114 4.73 -1.81 -16.16
N ALA A 115 4.02 -0.68 -16.27
CA ALA A 115 4.62 0.57 -16.76
C ALA A 115 5.80 1.04 -15.89
N ILE A 116 5.72 0.91 -14.57
CA ILE A 116 6.82 1.26 -13.64
C ILE A 116 7.97 0.25 -13.72
N GLN A 117 7.66 -1.04 -13.96
CA GLN A 117 8.70 -2.04 -14.18
C GLN A 117 9.54 -1.72 -15.41
N ASP A 118 8.89 -1.22 -16.46
CA ASP A 118 9.54 -0.82 -17.72
C ASP A 118 10.29 0.51 -17.53
N ASP A 119 9.63 1.52 -16.97
CA ASP A 119 10.16 2.86 -16.76
C ASP A 119 9.89 3.39 -15.35
N ILE A 120 10.95 3.50 -14.55
CA ILE A 120 10.88 4.00 -13.18
C ILE A 120 10.65 5.52 -13.12
N ASP A 121 10.80 6.26 -14.22
CA ASP A 121 10.55 7.69 -14.24
C ASP A 121 9.06 8.01 -14.00
N ILE A 122 8.17 7.05 -14.31
CA ILE A 122 6.76 7.11 -13.92
C ILE A 122 6.62 7.16 -12.38
N ALA A 123 7.38 6.35 -11.64
CA ALA A 123 7.38 6.40 -10.18
C ALA A 123 7.96 7.71 -9.64
N LYS A 124 8.99 8.27 -10.30
CA LYS A 124 9.51 9.60 -9.94
C LYS A 124 8.46 10.68 -10.15
N ARG A 125 7.67 10.60 -11.22
CA ARG A 125 6.58 11.53 -11.50
C ARG A 125 5.52 11.49 -10.40
N LEU A 126 5.09 10.30 -9.98
CA LEU A 126 4.17 10.14 -8.84
C LEU A 126 4.71 10.81 -7.57
N VAL A 127 6.00 10.62 -7.27
CA VAL A 127 6.65 11.30 -6.13
C VAL A 127 6.69 12.83 -6.33
N SER A 128 6.97 13.33 -7.54
CA SER A 128 6.95 14.78 -7.79
C SER A 128 5.56 15.41 -7.68
N MET A 129 4.51 14.61 -7.87
CA MET A 129 3.12 15.02 -7.61
C MET A 129 2.77 14.99 -6.12
N GLY A 130 3.70 14.62 -5.23
CA GLY A 130 3.47 14.58 -3.79
C GLY A 130 2.95 13.23 -3.27
N CYS A 131 2.92 12.18 -4.09
CA CYS A 131 2.58 10.84 -3.60
C CYS A 131 3.72 10.26 -2.75
N LYS A 132 3.34 9.44 -1.78
CA LYS A 132 4.24 8.51 -1.08
C LYS A 132 4.21 7.16 -1.78
N LEU A 133 5.33 6.43 -1.81
CA LEU A 133 5.37 5.07 -2.35
C LEU A 133 5.60 4.05 -1.22
N GLN A 134 4.90 2.92 -1.28
CA GLN A 134 5.05 1.81 -0.33
C GLN A 134 5.52 0.54 -1.05
N ALA A 135 6.68 0.00 -0.66
CA ALA A 135 7.20 -1.26 -1.17
C ALA A 135 6.62 -2.45 -0.41
N SER A 136 6.14 -3.49 -1.10
CA SER A 136 5.69 -4.74 -0.48
C SER A 136 6.89 -5.61 -0.12
N ALA A 137 7.02 -6.04 1.12
CA ALA A 137 8.18 -6.80 1.59
C ALA A 137 8.41 -8.12 0.85
N ASP A 138 7.38 -8.69 0.20
CA ASP A 138 7.50 -9.94 -0.57
C ASP A 138 8.45 -9.84 -1.78
N PHE A 139 8.81 -8.63 -2.25
CA PHE A 139 9.80 -8.44 -3.32
C PHE A 139 11.15 -9.12 -3.01
N VAL A 140 11.49 -9.33 -1.72
CA VAL A 140 12.75 -9.99 -1.30
C VAL A 140 12.85 -11.45 -1.73
N LYS A 141 11.72 -12.12 -2.01
CA LYS A 141 11.66 -13.49 -2.57
C LYS A 141 11.56 -13.49 -4.10
N GLY A 142 11.54 -12.31 -4.74
CA GLY A 142 11.16 -12.13 -6.14
C GLY A 142 9.83 -11.39 -6.29
N GLY A 143 9.06 -11.21 -5.21
CA GLY A 143 7.68 -10.72 -5.26
C GLY A 143 6.71 -11.84 -5.64
N ARG A 144 5.43 -11.51 -5.78
CA ARG A 144 4.39 -12.48 -6.14
C ARG A 144 4.63 -13.11 -7.52
N LEU A 145 5.27 -12.36 -8.44
CA LEU A 145 5.51 -12.78 -9.83
C LEU A 145 7.00 -12.91 -10.22
N GLY A 146 7.95 -12.74 -9.31
CA GLY A 146 9.40 -12.78 -9.61
C GLY A 146 9.95 -11.51 -10.29
N ARG A 147 9.09 -10.73 -10.96
CA ARG A 147 9.46 -9.55 -11.75
C ARG A 147 9.63 -8.28 -10.93
N GLU A 148 9.12 -8.27 -9.70
CA GLU A 148 9.01 -7.09 -8.83
C GLU A 148 10.34 -6.71 -8.17
N ARG A 149 11.26 -7.67 -7.99
CA ARG A 149 12.52 -7.45 -7.27
C ARG A 149 13.45 -6.41 -7.91
N LYS A 150 13.64 -6.47 -9.22
CA LYS A 150 14.50 -5.52 -9.96
C LYS A 150 13.97 -4.08 -9.90
N PRO A 151 12.70 -3.80 -10.25
CA PRO A 151 12.14 -2.46 -10.16
C PRO A 151 12.08 -1.96 -8.71
N ALA A 152 11.73 -2.81 -7.73
CA ALA A 152 11.82 -2.43 -6.32
C ALA A 152 13.22 -1.96 -5.94
N LYS A 153 14.28 -2.72 -6.30
CA LYS A 153 15.66 -2.32 -6.04
C LYS A 153 16.02 -0.99 -6.72
N ARG A 154 15.63 -0.78 -7.99
CA ARG A 154 15.87 0.50 -8.69
C ARG A 154 15.21 1.67 -7.96
N MET A 155 13.98 1.48 -7.44
CA MET A 155 13.26 2.51 -6.68
C MET A 155 13.86 2.74 -5.29
N PHE A 156 14.40 1.72 -4.62
CA PHE A 156 15.19 1.89 -3.39
C PHE A 156 16.51 2.63 -3.64
N ASP A 157 17.25 2.25 -4.70
CA ASP A 157 18.52 2.90 -5.06
C ASP A 157 18.28 4.39 -5.40
N ALA A 158 17.13 4.71 -6.02
CA ALA A 158 16.68 6.08 -6.26
C ALA A 158 16.00 6.76 -5.05
N MET A 159 15.87 6.05 -3.93
CA MET A 159 15.27 6.51 -2.67
C MET A 159 13.84 7.07 -2.84
N LEU A 160 13.02 6.40 -3.66
CA LEU A 160 11.65 6.81 -3.96
C LEU A 160 10.63 6.30 -2.94
N TYR A 161 10.93 5.19 -2.26
CA TYR A 161 10.02 4.64 -1.25
C TYR A 161 10.01 5.45 0.04
N ARG A 162 8.80 5.67 0.55
CA ARG A 162 8.54 6.20 1.88
C ARG A 162 8.29 5.09 2.90
N TYR A 163 7.68 3.99 2.47
CA TYR A 163 7.31 2.87 3.34
C TYR A 163 7.80 1.53 2.80
N ILE A 164 8.09 0.59 3.72
CA ILE A 164 8.13 -0.85 3.45
C ILE A 164 7.03 -1.45 4.32
N ALA A 165 6.06 -2.14 3.72
CA ALA A 165 4.98 -2.80 4.44
C ALA A 165 5.00 -4.31 4.17
N SER A 166 4.37 -5.10 5.04
CA SER A 166 4.38 -6.55 4.91
C SER A 166 3.57 -7.07 3.73
N ASP A 167 2.48 -6.38 3.37
CA ASP A 167 1.43 -6.92 2.48
C ASP A 167 1.02 -8.35 2.89
N ALA A 168 0.89 -8.56 4.20
CA ALA A 168 0.77 -9.88 4.80
C ALA A 168 -0.64 -10.45 4.61
N HIS A 169 -0.73 -11.58 3.92
CA HIS A 169 -1.95 -12.37 3.76
C HIS A 169 -1.92 -13.66 4.60
N CYS A 170 -0.76 -14.00 5.15
CA CYS A 170 -0.57 -15.10 6.10
C CYS A 170 0.57 -14.78 7.09
N ALA A 171 0.77 -15.60 8.12
CA ALA A 171 1.73 -15.33 9.18
C ALA A 171 3.18 -15.30 8.68
N GLU A 172 3.48 -16.13 7.68
CA GLU A 172 4.80 -16.31 7.09
C GLU A 172 5.30 -15.04 6.37
N HIS A 173 4.40 -14.18 5.90
CA HIS A 173 4.76 -12.95 5.21
C HIS A 173 5.52 -11.96 6.11
N TYR A 174 5.33 -12.01 7.43
CA TYR A 174 6.07 -11.15 8.36
C TYR A 174 7.57 -11.46 8.41
N ALA A 175 7.99 -12.68 8.06
CA ALA A 175 9.40 -13.00 7.90
C ALA A 175 10.01 -12.23 6.70
N TYR A 176 9.23 -11.95 5.66
CA TYR A 176 9.67 -11.13 4.53
C TYR A 176 9.86 -9.68 4.95
N LEU A 177 8.95 -9.14 5.78
CA LEU A 177 9.09 -7.79 6.34
C LEU A 177 10.38 -7.65 7.14
N ALA A 178 10.67 -8.58 8.05
CA ALA A 178 11.89 -8.57 8.84
C ALA A 178 13.15 -8.55 7.96
N LYS A 179 13.18 -9.39 6.92
CA LYS A 179 14.29 -9.45 5.94
C LYS A 179 14.41 -8.19 5.08
N ALA A 180 13.28 -7.62 4.65
CA ALA A 180 13.27 -6.40 3.85
C ALA A 180 13.82 -5.23 4.67
N ARG A 181 13.36 -5.05 5.92
CA ARG A 181 13.83 -3.98 6.82
C ARG A 181 15.31 -4.12 7.19
N SER A 182 15.86 -5.33 7.27
CA SER A 182 17.30 -5.50 7.53
C SER A 182 18.18 -5.17 6.32
N SER A 183 17.62 -5.14 5.11
CA SER A 183 18.38 -5.05 3.86
C SER A 183 18.16 -3.74 3.10
N PHE A 184 17.03 -3.06 3.34
CA PHE A 184 16.62 -1.86 2.61
C PHE A 184 16.21 -0.75 3.56
N ARG A 185 16.54 0.49 3.18
CA ARG A 185 16.18 1.69 3.92
C ARG A 185 15.24 2.56 3.09
N VAL A 186 14.35 3.27 3.77
CA VAL A 186 13.44 4.27 3.19
C VAL A 186 13.77 5.66 3.70
N ARG A 187 13.11 6.70 3.18
CA ARG A 187 13.24 8.08 3.67
C ARG A 187 12.26 8.38 4.81
N GLY A 188 12.56 9.39 5.63
CA GLY A 188 11.63 9.96 6.62
C GLY A 188 11.60 9.25 7.97
N ALA A 189 10.54 9.46 8.76
CA ALA A 189 10.42 8.94 10.13
C ALA A 189 10.51 7.40 10.23
N HIS A 190 10.21 6.70 9.14
CA HIS A 190 10.28 5.24 9.03
C HIS A 190 11.65 4.72 8.56
N ALA A 191 12.67 5.59 8.45
CA ALA A 191 14.04 5.23 8.06
C ALA A 191 14.88 4.58 9.18
N ARG A 192 14.27 4.31 10.34
CA ARG A 192 14.93 3.77 11.54
C ARG A 192 14.95 2.24 11.57
#